data_AF-A0A504IZD2-F1
#
_entry.id   AF-A0A504IZD2-F1
#
_cell.length_a   1.000
_cell.length_b   1.000
_cell.length_c   1.000
_cell.angle_alpha   90.00
_cell.angle_beta   90.00
_cell.angle_gamma   90.00
#
_symmetry.space_group_name_H-M   'P 1'
#
loop_
_entity.id
_entity.type
_entity.pdbx_description
1 polymer ?
#
loop_
_entity_poly.entity_id
_entity_poly.type
_entity_poly.pdbx_seq_one_letter_code
_entity_poly.pdbx_strand_id
1 'polypeptide(L)'
;MLEIQYPNAFQFLTGYFPEADLEYKSDEDVVTIFIDENASNIITDTKEELQKLTNDETMWQEAANEANRHFQDTQEIETWLKTIFSYFPENL
;
A
#
# COMPACT_ATOMS: atom_id res chain seq x y z
N MET A 1 -13.75 0.52 -6.63
CA MET A 1 -12.87 -0.28 -7.50
C MET A 1 -11.51 0.37 -7.48
N LEU A 2 -10.74 -0.05 -6.49
CA LEU A 2 -9.38 0.39 -6.20
C LEU A 2 -8.50 0.26 -7.43
N GLU A 3 -8.63 -0.86 -8.16
CA GLU A 3 -7.92 -1.13 -9.42
C GLU A 3 -8.13 -0.06 -10.51
N ILE A 4 -9.25 0.67 -10.51
CA ILE A 4 -9.55 1.71 -11.49
C ILE A 4 -9.07 3.08 -11.02
N GLN A 5 -9.28 3.40 -9.73
CA GLN A 5 -8.98 4.72 -9.18
C GLN A 5 -7.52 4.90 -8.81
N TYR A 6 -6.89 3.83 -8.34
CA TYR A 6 -5.51 3.78 -7.85
C TYR A 6 -4.82 2.50 -8.36
N PRO A 7 -4.63 2.36 -9.69
CA PRO A 7 -4.13 1.14 -10.29
C PRO A 7 -2.74 0.71 -9.78
N ASN A 8 -1.82 1.65 -9.55
CA ASN A 8 -0.48 1.33 -9.06
C ASN A 8 -0.52 0.94 -7.58
N ALA A 9 -1.28 1.68 -6.75
CA ALA A 9 -1.50 1.30 -5.36
C ALA A 9 -2.18 -0.07 -5.25
N PHE A 10 -3.15 -0.37 -6.11
CA PHE A 10 -3.78 -1.69 -6.17
C PHE A 10 -2.76 -2.80 -6.46
N GLN A 11 -1.92 -2.64 -7.50
CA GLN A 11 -0.89 -3.63 -7.84
C GLN A 11 0.12 -3.84 -6.72
N PHE A 12 0.54 -2.76 -6.06
CA PHE A 12 1.41 -2.84 -4.88
C PHE A 12 0.74 -3.61 -3.73
N LEU A 13 -0.50 -3.25 -3.38
CA LEU A 13 -1.22 -3.85 -2.26
C LEU A 13 -1.49 -5.34 -2.48
N THR A 14 -1.98 -5.73 -3.66
CA THR A 14 -2.33 -7.13 -3.97
C THR A 14 -1.10 -7.99 -4.30
N GLY A 15 -0.04 -7.38 -4.84
CA GLY A 15 1.17 -8.11 -5.24
C GLY A 15 2.10 -8.41 -4.06
N TYR A 16 2.20 -7.50 -3.09
CA TYR A 16 3.26 -7.56 -2.09
C TYR A 16 2.78 -7.95 -0.67
N PHE A 17 1.59 -7.53 -0.24
CA PHE A 17 1.13 -7.81 1.13
C PHE A 17 0.62 -9.24 1.36
N PRO A 18 -0.16 -9.86 0.46
CA PRO A 18 -0.57 -11.26 0.64
C PRO A 18 0.61 -12.22 0.77
N GLU A 19 1.73 -11.94 0.08
CA GLU A 19 2.96 -12.73 0.17
C GLU A 19 3.72 -12.48 1.49
N ALA A 20 3.70 -11.24 1.98
CA ALA A 20 4.36 -10.83 3.22
C ALA A 20 3.90 -11.63 4.46
N ASP A 21 2.60 -11.95 4.51
CA ASP A 21 2.01 -12.74 5.60
C ASP A 21 2.50 -14.19 5.60
N LEU A 22 2.91 -14.74 4.45
CA LEU A 22 3.50 -16.08 4.35
C LEU A 22 4.96 -16.09 4.77
N GLU A 23 5.67 -14.97 4.60
CA GLU A 23 7.11 -14.84 4.86
C GLU A 23 7.43 -14.13 6.19
N TYR A 24 6.43 -13.79 7.00
CA TYR A 24 6.56 -13.05 8.26
C TYR A 24 7.27 -11.69 8.11
N LYS A 25 7.05 -11.00 6.99
CA LYS A 25 7.66 -9.70 6.71
C LYS A 25 6.90 -8.57 7.42
N SER A 26 7.64 -7.56 7.86
CA SER A 26 7.02 -6.33 8.36
C SER A 26 6.53 -5.46 7.21
N ASP A 27 5.65 -4.50 7.51
CA ASP A 27 5.17 -3.53 6.51
C ASP A 27 6.33 -2.71 5.89
N GLU A 28 7.37 -2.40 6.68
CA GLU A 28 8.57 -1.71 6.20
C GLU A 28 9.38 -2.59 5.22
N ASP A 29 9.53 -3.89 5.54
CA ASP A 29 10.21 -4.84 4.64
C ASP A 29 9.48 -4.95 3.30
N VAL A 30 8.14 -4.98 3.34
CA VAL A 30 7.29 -5.03 2.14
C VAL A 30 7.53 -3.83 1.24
N VAL A 31 7.50 -2.61 1.81
CA VAL A 31 7.76 -1.38 1.06
C VAL A 31 9.19 -1.36 0.52
N THR A 32 10.16 -1.80 1.31
CA THR A 32 11.58 -1.87 0.90
C THR A 32 11.77 -2.80 -0.30
N ILE A 33 11.19 -4.00 -0.26
CA ILE A 33 11.26 -4.95 -1.37
C ILE A 33 10.60 -4.38 -2.63
N PHE A 34 9.43 -3.76 -2.48
CA PHE A 34 8.76 -3.10 -3.60
C PHE A 34 9.66 -2.03 -4.25
N ILE A 35 10.33 -1.20 -3.45
CA ILE A 35 11.26 -0.18 -3.92
C ILE A 35 12.47 -0.80 -4.64
N ASP A 36 13.02 -1.89 -4.09
CA ASP A 36 14.20 -2.54 -4.67
C ASP A 36 13.91 -3.26 -6.00
N GLU A 37 12.68 -3.73 -6.19
CA GLU A 37 12.29 -4.52 -7.37
C GLU A 37 11.72 -3.70 -8.53
N ASN A 38 11.28 -2.46 -8.28
CA ASN A 38 10.54 -1.66 -9.26
C ASN A 38 11.32 -0.44 -9.76
N ALA A 39 10.95 0.03 -10.96
CA ALA A 39 11.53 1.25 -11.53
C ALA A 39 11.03 2.51 -10.80
N SER A 40 11.83 3.57 -10.78
CA SER A 40 11.52 4.81 -10.06
C SER A 40 10.19 5.45 -10.46
N ASN A 41 9.75 5.34 -11.72
CA ASN A 41 8.45 5.82 -12.15
C ASN A 41 7.30 5.05 -11.50
N ILE A 42 7.40 3.72 -11.37
CA ILE A 42 6.40 2.88 -10.71
C ILE A 42 6.32 3.22 -9.22
N ILE A 43 7.48 3.41 -8.58
CA ILE A 43 7.55 3.79 -7.17
C ILE A 43 6.92 5.17 -6.96
N THR A 44 7.18 6.12 -7.87
CA THR A 44 6.63 7.47 -7.81
C THR A 44 5.11 7.45 -7.96
N ASP A 45 4.60 6.78 -9.01
CA ASP A 45 3.16 6.70 -9.29
C ASP A 45 2.42 6.00 -8.13
N THR A 46 2.98 4.91 -7.59
CA THR A 46 2.44 4.20 -6.43
C THR A 46 2.39 5.08 -5.19
N LYS A 47 3.48 5.82 -4.91
CA LYS A 47 3.54 6.75 -3.78
C LYS A 47 2.48 7.85 -3.88
N GLU A 48 2.32 8.45 -5.06
CA GLU A 48 1.32 9.49 -5.30
C GLU A 48 -0.11 8.98 -5.12
N GLU A 49 -0.39 7.77 -5.62
CA GLU A 49 -1.70 7.14 -5.44
C GLU A 49 -1.96 6.75 -3.98
N LEU A 50 -0.98 6.16 -3.29
CA LEU A 50 -1.08 5.87 -1.85
C LEU A 50 -1.36 7.14 -1.05
N GLN A 51 -0.69 8.25 -1.37
CA GLN A 51 -0.94 9.53 -0.69
C GLN A 51 -2.40 9.97 -0.85
N LYS A 52 -2.97 9.86 -2.05
CA LYS A 52 -4.39 10.17 -2.28
C LYS A 52 -5.29 9.19 -1.53
N LEU A 53 -4.98 7.90 -1.58
CA LEU A 53 -5.71 6.83 -0.91
C LEU A 53 -5.76 7.02 0.62
N THR A 54 -4.70 7.54 1.26
CA THR A 54 -4.72 7.84 2.71
C THR A 54 -5.79 8.87 3.12
N ASN A 55 -6.39 9.57 2.15
CA ASN A 55 -7.46 10.55 2.38
C ASN A 55 -8.79 10.14 1.75
N ASP A 56 -8.89 8.94 1.16
CA ASP A 56 -10.10 8.42 0.51
C ASP A 56 -10.71 7.28 1.33
N GLU A 57 -11.46 7.65 2.37
CA GLU A 57 -12.14 6.70 3.27
C GLU A 57 -13.03 5.71 2.53
N THR A 58 -13.58 6.09 1.37
CA THR A 58 -14.47 5.22 0.59
C THR A 58 -13.77 4.00 0.02
N MET A 59 -12.44 4.05 -0.09
CA MET A 59 -11.61 2.98 -0.68
C MET A 59 -10.79 2.20 0.35
N TRP A 60 -10.77 2.60 1.63
CA TRP A 60 -9.94 1.97 2.66
C TRP A 60 -10.25 0.49 2.87
N GLN A 61 -11.53 0.13 3.01
CA GLN A 61 -11.90 -1.27 3.21
C GLN A 61 -11.53 -2.14 2.01
N GLU A 62 -11.64 -1.60 0.79
CA GLU A 62 -11.22 -2.29 -0.42
C GLU A 62 -9.69 -2.50 -0.40
N ALA A 63 -8.91 -1.46 -0.10
CA ALA A 63 -7.45 -1.55 0.05
C ALA A 63 -6.99 -2.59 1.07
N ALA A 64 -7.64 -2.66 2.24
CA ALA A 64 -7.36 -3.67 3.25
C ALA A 64 -7.64 -5.09 2.74
N ASN A 65 -8.77 -5.29 2.06
CA ASN A 65 -9.14 -6.60 1.51
C ASN A 65 -8.15 -7.06 0.43
N GLU A 66 -7.77 -6.18 -0.49
CA GLU A 66 -6.83 -6.52 -1.57
C GLU A 66 -5.42 -6.82 -1.03
N ALA A 67 -5.02 -6.17 0.07
CA ALA A 67 -3.78 -6.47 0.78
C ALA A 67 -3.86 -7.72 1.69
N ASN A 68 -5.02 -8.39 1.74
CA ASN A 68 -5.29 -9.52 2.64
C ASN A 68 -5.06 -9.17 4.14
N ARG A 69 -5.30 -7.92 4.53
CA ARG A 69 -5.15 -7.45 5.92
C ARG A 69 -6.51 -7.32 6.61
N HIS A 70 -6.59 -7.76 7.86
CA HIS A 70 -7.78 -7.63 8.69
C HIS A 70 -7.60 -6.57 9.78
N PHE A 71 -8.57 -5.67 9.91
CA PHE A 71 -8.58 -4.56 10.86
C PHE A 71 -9.90 -4.53 11.64
N GLN A 72 -9.87 -3.98 12.85
CA GLN A 72 -11.06 -3.88 13.70
C GLN A 72 -11.99 -2.74 13.28
N ASP A 73 -11.42 -1.65 12.77
CA ASP A 73 -12.15 -0.47 12.32
C ASP A 73 -11.42 0.28 11.21
N THR A 74 -12.08 1.31 10.66
CA THR A 74 -11.55 2.14 9.58
C THR A 74 -10.36 3.01 10.01
N GLN A 75 -10.23 3.34 11.30
CA GLN A 75 -9.13 4.15 11.82
C GLN A 75 -7.81 3.36 11.83
N GLU A 76 -7.89 2.06 12.11
CA GLU A 76 -6.75 1.15 11.97
C GLU A 76 -6.27 1.06 10.51
N ILE A 77 -7.20 0.99 9.54
CA ILE A 77 -6.86 0.98 8.11
C ILE A 77 -6.16 2.29 7.72
N GLU A 78 -6.71 3.43 8.11
CA GLU A 78 -6.10 4.75 7.84
C GLU A 78 -4.68 4.82 8.41
N THR A 79 -4.51 4.36 9.65
CA THR A 79 -3.20 4.37 10.33
C THR A 79 -2.20 3.49 9.59
N TRP A 80 -2.62 2.31 9.17
CA TRP A 80 -1.79 1.41 8.38
C TRP A 80 -1.41 2.01 7.01
N LEU A 81 -2.38 2.55 6.26
CA LEU A 81 -2.12 3.22 4.98
C LEU A 81 -1.13 4.39 5.12
N LYS A 82 -1.25 5.19 6.18
CA LYS A 82 -0.30 6.28 6.46
C LYS A 82 1.07 5.76 6.87
N THR A 83 1.13 4.64 7.60
CA THR A 83 2.37 4.00 8.01
C THR A 83 3.13 3.48 6.79
N ILE A 84 2.48 2.69 5.92
CA ILE A 84 3.12 2.18 4.70
C ILE A 84 3.57 3.32 3.78
N PHE A 85 2.78 4.38 3.64
CA PHE A 85 3.15 5.57 2.88
C PHE A 85 4.41 6.24 3.44
N SER A 86 4.57 6.28 4.77
CA SER A 86 5.73 6.92 5.42
C SER A 86 7.06 6.21 5.14
N TYR A 87 7.03 4.94 4.73
CA TYR A 87 8.23 4.19 4.34
C TYR A 87 8.71 4.52 2.92
N PHE A 88 7.91 5.20 2.11
CA PHE A 88 8.36 5.65 0.79
C PHE A 88 9.35 6.81 0.92
N PRO A 89 10.45 6.82 0.16
CA PRO A 89 11.48 7.86 0.25
C PRO A 89 10.92 9.22 -0.14
N GLU A 90 11.33 10.29 0.56
CA GLU A 90 10.87 11.66 0.28
C GLU A 90 11.28 12.14 -1.13
N ASN A 91 12.44 11.71 -1.63
CA ASN A 91 12.96 12.05 -2.96
C ASN A 91 13.28 10.75 -3.73
N LEU A 92 12.76 10.64 -4.96
CA LEU A 92 13.02 9.54 -5.91
C LEU A 92 13.85 10.03 -7.10
#